data_AF-A0A3Q3W098-F1
#
_entry.id   AF-A0A3Q3W098-F1
#
_cell.length_a   1.000
_cell.length_b   1.000
_cell.length_c   1.000
_cell.angle_alpha   90.00
_cell.angle_beta   90.00
_cell.angle_gamma   90.00
#
_symmetry.space_group_name_H-M   'P 1'
#
loop_
_entity.id
_entity.type
_entity.pdbx_description
1 polymer ?
#
loop_
_entity_poly.entity_id
_entity_poly.type
_entity_poly.pdbx_seq_one_letter_code
_entity_poly.pdbx_strand_id
1 'polypeptide(L)'
;MPLKSVFQQDNDPKHTSKRAKSWFQTNKINVMEWPAQSPDLNPIENLWVSEAKPRNVNELWNVVKESWSGITAERCHKLVDSMPHRFLSL
;
A
#
# COMPACT_ATOMS: atom_id res chain seq x y z
N MET A 1 2.93 25.38 4.51
CA MET A 1 2.66 24.39 5.58
C MET A 1 3.23 23.06 5.13
N PRO A 2 4.13 22.38 5.87
CA PRO A 2 4.54 21.04 5.46
C PRO A 2 3.32 20.13 5.49
N LEU A 3 3.09 19.40 4.41
CA LEU A 3 1.99 18.44 4.31
C LEU A 3 2.11 17.43 5.45
N LYS A 4 1.06 17.30 6.27
CA LYS A 4 0.99 16.26 7.31
C LYS A 4 0.88 14.92 6.62
N SER A 5 2.00 14.21 6.47
CA SER A 5 2.01 12.86 5.90
C SER A 5 1.31 11.87 6.82
N VAL A 6 0.51 10.98 6.24
CA VAL A 6 -0.15 9.88 6.93
C VAL A 6 0.27 8.57 6.29
N PHE A 7 0.54 7.56 7.11
CA PHE A 7 0.88 6.22 6.68
C PHE A 7 -0.39 5.37 6.60
N GLN A 8 -0.67 4.80 5.45
CA GLN A 8 -1.80 3.89 5.25
C GLN A 8 -1.27 2.44 5.29
N GLN A 9 -1.99 1.57 5.99
CA GLN A 9 -1.82 0.12 6.00
C GLN A 9 -3.18 -0.53 6.29
N ASP A 10 -3.34 -1.80 5.90
CA ASP A 10 -4.51 -2.57 6.29
C ASP A 10 -4.44 -3.02 7.78
N ASN A 11 -5.48 -3.74 8.21
CA ASN A 11 -5.62 -4.21 9.59
C ASN A 11 -5.10 -5.64 9.83
N ASP A 12 -4.21 -6.21 8.98
CA ASP A 12 -3.62 -7.53 9.25
C ASP A 12 -3.01 -7.57 10.66
N PRO A 13 -3.18 -8.67 11.43
CA PRO A 13 -2.67 -8.78 12.80
C PRO A 13 -1.20 -8.42 12.97
N LYS A 14 -0.36 -8.60 11.94
CA LYS A 14 1.07 -8.24 11.98
C LYS A 14 1.24 -6.72 12.03
N HIS A 15 0.46 -5.98 11.24
CA HIS A 15 0.48 -4.52 11.14
C HIS A 15 -0.13 -3.82 12.37
N THR A 16 -1.05 -4.50 13.06
CA THR A 16 -1.74 -3.98 14.25
C THR A 16 -1.19 -4.53 15.58
N SER A 17 -0.14 -5.35 15.51
CA SER A 17 0.55 -5.90 16.68
C SER A 17 1.07 -4.80 17.62
N LYS A 18 1.21 -5.12 18.92
CA LYS A 18 1.77 -4.17 19.91
C LYS A 18 3.14 -3.64 19.48
N ARG A 19 3.99 -4.52 18.94
CA ARG A 19 5.32 -4.15 18.46
C ARG A 19 5.26 -3.14 17.31
N ALA A 20 4.41 -3.39 16.31
CA ALA A 20 4.24 -2.47 15.18
C ALA A 20 3.70 -1.11 15.65
N LYS A 21 2.65 -1.11 16.49
CA LYS A 21 2.07 0.13 17.06
C LYS A 21 3.09 0.94 17.86
N SER A 22 3.86 0.29 18.73
CA SER A 22 4.92 0.97 19.49
C SER A 22 5.99 1.58 18.58
N TRP A 23 6.39 0.88 17.52
CA TRP A 23 7.36 1.41 16.56
C TRP A 23 6.83 2.68 15.86
N PHE A 24 5.58 2.68 15.39
CA PHE A 24 4.98 3.88 14.78
C PHE A 24 4.92 5.06 15.76
N GLN A 25 4.55 4.80 17.02
CA GLN A 25 4.51 5.82 18.07
C GLN A 25 5.90 6.41 18.35
N THR A 26 6.92 5.57 18.51
CA THR A 26 8.31 6.02 18.74
C THR A 26 8.83 6.85 17.57
N ASN A 27 8.49 6.48 16.34
CA ASN A 27 8.92 7.20 15.14
C ASN A 27 8.00 8.38 14.77
N LYS A 28 6.97 8.67 15.56
CA LYS A 28 6.00 9.75 15.33
C LYS A 28 5.33 9.69 13.95
N ILE A 29 5.09 8.47 13.47
CA ILE A 29 4.40 8.22 12.21
C ILE A 29 2.91 8.20 12.49
N ASN A 30 2.16 9.08 11.83
CA ASN A 30 0.71 9.10 11.91
C ASN A 30 0.14 7.98 11.03
N VAL A 31 -0.51 6.99 11.62
CA VAL A 31 -1.14 5.88 10.88
C VAL A 31 -2.61 6.20 10.65
N MET A 32 -3.09 6.03 9.42
CA MET A 32 -4.50 6.19 9.05
C MET A 32 -5.34 5.08 9.70
N GLU A 33 -6.50 5.44 10.25
CA GLU A 33 -7.50 4.44 10.64
C GLU A 33 -8.10 3.79 9.40
N TRP A 34 -8.07 2.47 9.34
CA TRP A 34 -8.54 1.71 8.19
C TRP A 34 -9.79 0.90 8.56
N PRO A 35 -10.84 0.88 7.73
CA PRO A 35 -12.00 0.02 7.95
C PRO A 35 -11.63 -1.46 7.81
N ALA A 36 -12.28 -2.32 8.59
CA ALA A 36 -12.07 -3.77 8.48
C ALA A 36 -12.59 -4.29 7.11
N GLN A 37 -11.97 -5.36 6.61
CA GLN A 37 -12.45 -6.08 5.42
C GLN A 37 -12.64 -5.21 4.16
N SER A 38 -11.77 -4.23 3.94
CA SER A 38 -11.85 -3.30 2.81
C SER A 38 -10.64 -3.44 1.86
N PRO A 39 -10.44 -4.60 1.20
CA PRO A 39 -9.33 -4.81 0.26
C PRO A 39 -9.43 -3.88 -0.96
N ASP A 40 -10.67 -3.60 -1.43
CA ASP A 40 -10.95 -2.73 -2.58
C ASP A 40 -10.42 -1.28 -2.41
N LEU A 41 -10.21 -0.87 -1.16
CA LEU A 41 -9.67 0.44 -0.83
C LEU A 41 -8.14 0.48 -0.95
N ASN A 42 -7.43 -0.64 -0.94
CA ASN A 42 -5.97 -0.64 -0.94
C ASN A 42 -5.43 -0.25 -2.33
N PRO A 43 -4.85 0.96 -2.50
CA PRO A 43 -4.39 1.43 -3.80
C PRO A 43 -3.25 0.55 -4.35
N ILE A 44 -2.53 -0.12 -3.45
CA ILE A 44 -1.41 -0.99 -3.78
C ILE A 44 -1.87 -2.26 -4.50
N GLU A 45 -3.04 -2.82 -4.17
CA GLU A 45 -3.54 -4.04 -4.83
C GLU A 45 -3.72 -3.84 -6.35
N ASN A 46 -4.04 -2.62 -6.78
CA ASN A 46 -4.17 -2.25 -8.19
C ASN A 46 -2.83 -2.10 -8.94
N LEU A 47 -1.70 -2.21 -8.23
CA LEU A 47 -0.35 -2.18 -8.81
C LEU A 47 0.22 -3.57 -9.07
N TRP A 48 -0.24 -4.61 -8.35
CA TRP A 48 0.40 -5.94 -8.34
C TRP A 48 0.02 -6.88 -9.49
N VAL A 49 -0.65 -6.39 -10.54
CA VAL A 49 -1.10 -7.26 -11.63
C VAL A 49 0.08 -7.60 -12.55
N SER A 50 0.61 -8.81 -12.42
CA SER A 50 1.47 -9.44 -13.42
C SER A 50 0.90 -10.81 -13.76
N GLU A 51 0.64 -11.06 -15.04
CA GLU A 51 0.22 -12.38 -15.54
C GLU A 51 1.40 -13.36 -15.70
N ALA A 52 2.62 -12.91 -15.37
CA ALA A 52 3.81 -13.73 -15.46
C ALA A 52 3.76 -14.93 -14.50
N LYS A 53 4.24 -16.07 -14.97
CA LYS A 53 4.31 -17.32 -14.22
C LYS A 53 5.77 -17.74 -14.01
N PRO A 54 6.53 -17.04 -13.15
CA PRO A 54 7.93 -17.36 -12.91
C PRO A 54 8.07 -18.75 -12.27
N ARG A 55 9.10 -19.49 -12.68
CA ARG A 55 9.32 -20.88 -12.26
C ARG A 55 10.29 -21.02 -11.08
N ASN A 56 11.01 -19.94 -10.77
CA ASN A 56 11.96 -19.89 -9.67
C ASN A 56 12.06 -18.47 -9.11
N VAL A 57 12.76 -18.33 -7.98
CA VAL A 57 12.90 -17.06 -7.25
C VAL A 57 13.61 -15.99 -8.09
N ASN A 58 14.58 -16.37 -8.93
CA ASN A 58 15.31 -15.40 -9.76
C ASN A 58 14.42 -14.81 -10.85
N GLU A 59 13.62 -15.66 -11.52
CA GLU A 59 12.62 -15.21 -12.49
C GLU A 59 11.57 -14.31 -11.84
N LEU A 60 11.07 -14.69 -10.66
CA LEU A 60 10.12 -13.86 -9.91
C LEU A 60 10.74 -12.49 -9.59
N TRP A 61 12.00 -12.46 -9.17
CA TRP A 61 12.70 -11.21 -8.86
C TRP A 61 12.85 -10.30 -10.07
N ASN A 62 13.15 -10.87 -11.24
CA ASN A 62 13.24 -10.11 -12.49
C ASN A 62 11.88 -9.54 -12.89
N VAL A 63 10.81 -10.34 -12.83
CA VAL A 63 9.44 -9.89 -13.12
C VAL A 63 9.03 -8.74 -12.19
N VAL A 64 9.31 -8.85 -10.89
CA VAL A 64 8.99 -7.80 -9.92
C VAL A 64 9.77 -6.52 -10.22
N LYS A 65 11.06 -6.61 -10.53
CA LYS A 65 11.89 -5.45 -10.89
C LYS A 65 11.40 -4.74 -12.14
N GLU A 66 11.06 -5.50 -13.18
CA GLU A 66 10.53 -4.95 -14.45
C GLU A 66 9.15 -4.32 -14.25
N SER A 67 8.28 -4.99 -13.49
CA SER A 67 6.95 -4.45 -13.17
C SER A 67 7.08 -3.14 -12.38
N TRP A 68 7.99 -3.11 -11.41
CA TRP A 68 8.27 -1.93 -10.58
C TRP A 68 8.80 -0.76 -11.40
N SER A 69 9.74 -0.98 -12.32
CA SER A 69 10.32 0.09 -13.15
C SER A 69 9.29 0.74 -14.08
N GLY A 70 8.21 0.02 -14.43
CA GLY A 70 7.09 0.53 -15.20
C GLY A 70 6.06 1.35 -14.40
N ILE A 71 6.15 1.41 -13.07
CA ILE A 71 5.21 2.20 -12.25
C ILE A 71 5.64 3.67 -12.27
N THR A 72 4.83 4.50 -12.92
CA THR A 72 5.09 5.95 -12.98
C THR A 72 4.60 6.67 -11.72
N ALA A 73 5.24 7.79 -11.39
CA ALA A 73 4.76 8.67 -10.31
C ALA A 73 3.33 9.14 -10.55
N GLU A 74 2.96 9.44 -11.81
CA GLU A 74 1.60 9.81 -12.20
C GLU A 74 0.58 8.73 -11.84
N ARG A 75 0.91 7.44 -12.07
CA ARG A 75 0.05 6.32 -11.69
C ARG A 75 -0.13 6.25 -10.17
N CYS A 76 0.94 6.46 -9.41
CA CYS A 76 0.87 6.54 -7.94
C CYS A 76 -0.02 7.71 -7.48
N HIS A 77 0.12 8.89 -8.08
CA HIS A 77 -0.71 10.06 -7.74
C HIS A 77 -2.19 9.78 -8.00
N LYS A 78 -2.54 9.27 -9.18
CA LYS A 78 -3.94 8.91 -9.52
C LYS A 78 -4.55 7.92 -8.53
N LEU A 79 -3.77 6.95 -8.05
CA LEU A 79 -4.24 5.99 -7.05
C LEU A 79 -4.52 6.66 -5.71
N VAL A 80 -3.61 7.51 -5.23
CA VAL A 80 -3.78 8.27 -3.98
C VAL A 80 -4.96 9.24 -4.09
N ASP A 81 -5.09 9.96 -5.20
CA ASP A 81 -6.18 10.91 -5.44
C ASP A 81 -7.56 10.23 -5.49
N SER A 82 -7.62 8.96 -5.88
CA SER A 82 -8.86 8.19 -5.88
C SER A 82 -9.34 7.76 -4.49
N MET A 83 -8.46 7.79 -3.48
CA MET A 83 -8.74 7.24 -2.14
C MET A 83 -9.98 7.86 -1.46
N PRO A 84 -10.17 9.19 -1.43
CA PRO A 84 -11.35 9.78 -0.80
C PRO A 84 -12.66 9.27 -1.40
N HIS A 85 -12.71 9.07 -2.72
CA HIS A 85 -13.90 8.55 -3.40
C HIS A 85 -14.21 7.11 -3.01
N ARG A 86 -13.18 6.26 -2.83
CA ARG A 86 -13.37 4.86 -2.42
C ARG A 86 -13.86 4.74 -0.98
N PHE A 87 -13.41 5.62 -0.10
CA PHE A 87 -13.90 5.69 1.28
C PHE A 87 -15.35 6.16 1.37
N LEU A 88 -15.78 7.09 0.50
CA LEU A 88 -17.15 7.59 0.47
C LEU A 88 -18.16 6.62 -0.17
N SER A 89 -17.68 5.56 -0.82
CA SER A 89 -18.52 4.49 -1.39
C SER A 89 -18.76 3.30 -0.45
N LEU A 90 -18.26 3.37 0.80
CA LEU A 90 -18.57 2.45 1.89
C LEU A 90 -19.69 3.02 2.78
#